data_AF-A0A2V7H8R5-F1
#
_entry.id   AF-A0A2V7H8R5-F1
#
_cell.length_a   1.000
_cell.length_b   1.000
_cell.length_c   1.000
_cell.angle_alpha   90.00
_cell.angle_beta   90.00
_cell.angle_gamma   90.00
#
_symmetry.space_group_name_H-M   'P 1'
#
loop_
_entity.id
_entity.type
_entity.pdbx_description
1 polymer ?
#
loop_
_entity_poly.entity_id
_entity_poly.type
_entity_poly.pdbx_seq_one_letter_code
_entity_poly.pdbx_strand_id
1 'polypeptide(L)' 'MNFEKSLRRLDEIMAELESEQVGLDASLKLFEEGIELLRAASAELDKAETKVHLLLERSEGGFELREMDL' A
#
# COMPACT_ATOMS: atom_id res chain seq x y z
N MET A 1 -1.22 -10.43 -2.79
CA MET A 1 -1.11 -9.91 -1.41
C MET A 1 -2.21 -8.88 -1.23
N ASN A 2 -2.90 -8.83 -0.09
CA ASN A 2 -3.87 -7.76 0.21
C ASN A 2 -3.28 -6.85 1.30
N PHE A 3 -3.80 -5.63 1.41
CA PHE A 3 -3.27 -4.56 2.27
C PHE A 3 -3.01 -5.04 3.71
N GLU A 4 -3.96 -5.74 4.32
CA GLU A 4 -3.84 -6.28 5.68
C GLU A 4 -2.74 -7.34 5.86
N LYS A 5 -2.41 -8.09 4.80
CA LYS A 5 -1.27 -9.03 4.82
C LYS A 5 0.04 -8.28 4.67
N SER A 6 0.08 -7.22 3.86
CA SER A 6 1.27 -6.36 3.74
C SER A 6 1.61 -5.69 5.06
N LEU A 7 0.60 -5.16 5.76
CA LEU A 7 0.78 -4.57 7.10
C LEU A 7 1.28 -5.61 8.12
N ARG A 8 0.63 -6.78 8.20
CA ARG A 8 1.09 -7.85 9.11
C ARG A 8 2.52 -8.27 8.84
N ARG A 9 2.91 -8.40 7.57
CA ARG A 9 4.29 -8.76 7.23
C ARG A 9 5.28 -7.64 7.57
N LEU A 10 4.89 -6.37 7.42
CA LEU A 10 5.72 -5.24 7.87
C LEU A 10 5.96 -5.27 9.38
N ASP A 11 4.94 -5.59 10.18
CA ASP A 11 5.09 -5.74 11.63
C ASP A 11 6.05 -6.90 12.00
N GLU A 12 5.94 -8.03 11.30
CA GLU A 12 6.86 -9.17 11.45
C GLU A 12 8.29 -8.78 11.09
N ILE A 13 8.50 -8.09 9.96
CA ILE A 13 9.81 -7.60 9.52
C ILE A 13 10.41 -6.66 10.57
N MET A 14 9.62 -5.75 11.14
CA MET A 14 10.08 -4.88 12.22
C MET A 14 10.54 -5.68 13.44
N ALA A 15 9.76 -6.66 13.87
CA ALA A 15 10.13 -7.51 15.00
C ALA A 15 11.40 -8.33 14.71
N GLU A 16 11.58 -8.81 13.48
CA GLU A 16 12.79 -9.51 13.04
C GLU A 16 14.02 -8.58 13.04
N LEU A 17 13.87 -7.34 12.58
CA LEU A 17 14.94 -6.33 12.55
C LEU A 17 15.35 -5.83 13.95
N GLU A 18 14.43 -5.84 14.91
CA GLU A 18 14.72 -5.50 16.32
C GLU A 18 15.43 -6.64 17.08
N SER A 19 15.47 -7.84 16.51
CA SER A 19 16.18 -8.97 17.10
C SER A 19 17.69 -8.80 17.03
N GLU A 20 18.39 -8.95 18.16
CA GLU A 20 19.85 -8.88 18.27
C GLU A 20 20.60 -9.93 17.43
N GLN A 21 19.90 -10.93 16.87
CA GLN A 21 20.48 -12.03 16.11
C GLN A 21 20.42 -11.83 14.59
N VAL A 22 19.79 -10.75 14.11
CA VAL A 22 19.71 -10.49 12.66
C VAL A 22 21.06 -9.96 12.16
N GLY A 23 21.70 -10.76 11.30
CA GLY A 23 22.93 -10.37 10.62
C GLY A 23 22.68 -9.38 9.48
N LEU A 24 23.71 -8.62 9.10
CA LEU A 24 23.63 -7.54 8.10
C LEU A 24 22.95 -7.95 6.78
N ASP A 25 23.34 -9.09 6.20
CA ASP A 25 22.75 -9.59 4.95
C ASP A 25 21.25 -9.90 5.09
N ALA A 26 20.83 -10.40 6.25
CA ALA A 26 19.41 -10.63 6.53
C ALA A 26 18.67 -9.30 6.72
N SER A 27 19.28 -8.33 7.44
CA SER A 27 18.72 -6.99 7.61
C SER A 27 18.45 -6.30 6.27
N LEU A 28 19.39 -6.39 5.32
CA LEU A 28 19.26 -5.78 4.00
C LEU A 28 18.10 -6.40 3.20
N LYS A 29 17.95 -7.72 3.25
CA LYS A 29 16.83 -8.42 2.59
C LYS A 29 15.48 -8.06 3.20
N LEU A 30 15.40 -8.04 4.52
CA LEU A 30 14.20 -7.63 5.26
C LEU A 30 13.82 -6.17 4.95
N PHE A 31 14.81 -5.30 4.82
CA PHE A 31 14.60 -3.91 4.43
C PHE A 31 14.07 -3.77 2.99
N GLU A 32 14.67 -4.47 2.02
CA GLU A 32 14.17 -4.52 0.64
C GLU A 32 12.73 -5.05 0.58
N GLU A 33 12.45 -6.14 1.30
CA GLU A 33 11.10 -6.70 1.41
C GLU A 33 10.12 -5.65 1.96
N GLY A 34 10.49 -4.97 3.04
CA GLY A 34 9.68 -3.91 3.65
C GLY A 34 9.35 -2.77 2.68
N ILE A 35 10.32 -2.32 1.89
CA ILE A 35 10.09 -1.25 0.88
C ILE A 35 9.08 -1.69 -0.19
N GLU A 36 9.20 -2.92 -0.69
CA GLU A 36 8.27 -3.43 -1.70
C GLU A 36 6.86 -3.63 -1.13
N LEU A 37 6.74 -4.07 0.12
CA LEU A 37 5.45 -4.17 0.82
C LEU A 37 4.79 -2.81 1.02
N LEU A 38 5.56 -1.80 1.43
CA LEU A 38 5.10 -0.41 1.57
C LEU A 38 4.58 0.13 0.23
N ARG A 39 5.34 -0.07 -0.85
CA ARG A 39 4.92 0.34 -2.20
C ARG A 39 3.61 -0.33 -2.62
N ALA A 40 3.49 -1.63 -2.41
CA ALA A 40 2.28 -2.37 -2.74
C ALA A 40 1.08 -1.89 -1.91
N ALA A 41 1.28 -1.65 -0.61
CA ALA A 41 0.24 -1.18 0.30
C ALA A 41 -0.27 0.22 -0.09
N SER A 42 0.64 1.17 -0.40
CA SER A 42 0.26 2.50 -0.89
C SER A 42 -0.53 2.42 -2.19
N ALA A 43 -0.10 1.61 -3.15
CA ALA A 43 -0.82 1.45 -4.41
C ALA A 43 -2.22 0.82 -4.25
N GLU A 44 -2.44 0.02 -3.20
CA GLU A 44 -3.76 -0.52 -2.88
C GLU A 44 -4.66 0.54 -2.22
N LEU A 45 -4.09 1.38 -1.34
CA LEU A 45 -4.79 2.53 -0.76
C LEU A 45 -5.21 3.54 -1.81
N ASP A 46 -4.34 3.91 -2.74
CA ASP A 46 -4.64 4.86 -3.82
C ASP A 46 -5.83 4.39 -4.67
N LYS A 47 -5.90 3.08 -4.94
CA LYS A 47 -7.03 2.46 -5.66
C LYS A 47 -8.32 2.52 -4.85
N ALA A 48 -8.23 2.28 -3.55
CA ALA A 48 -9.38 2.37 -2.66
C ALA A 48 -9.90 3.81 -2.56
N GLU A 49 -9.01 4.78 -2.39
CA GLU A 49 -9.33 6.22 -2.38
C GLU A 49 -9.99 6.65 -3.70
N THR A 50 -9.40 6.29 -4.84
CA THR A 50 -9.98 6.57 -6.17
C THR A 50 -11.39 6.01 -6.29
N LYS A 51 -11.62 4.77 -5.80
CA LYS A 51 -12.94 4.15 -5.83
C LYS A 51 -13.94 4.88 -4.93
N VAL A 52 -13.52 5.32 -3.75
CA VAL A 52 -14.36 6.11 -2.84
C VAL A 52 -14.74 7.44 -3.49
N HIS A 53 -13.79 8.15 -4.08
CA HIS A 53 -14.05 9.40 -4.80
C HIS A 53 -15.09 9.21 -5.92
N LEU A 54 -14.92 8.20 -6.78
CA LEU A 54 -15.88 7.91 -7.85
C LEU A 54 -17.28 7.56 -7.32
N LEU A 55 -17.38 6.91 -6.16
CA LEU A 55 -18.68 6.59 -5.54
C LEU A 55 -19.34 7.83 -4.95
N LEU A 56 -18.57 8.73 -4.35
CA LEU A 56 -19.06 10.01 -3.82
C LEU A 56 -19.55 10.92 -4.96
N GLU A 57 -18.77 11.08 -6.03
CA GLU A 57 -19.17 11.84 -7.24
C GLU A 57 -20.48 11.32 -7.84
N ARG A 58 -20.65 9.99 -7.91
CA ARG A 58 -21.89 9.36 -8.39
C ARG A 58 -23.07 9.54 -7.42
N SER A 59 -22.82 9.56 -6.11
CA SER A 59 -23.87 9.71 -5.09
C SER A 59 -24.40 11.13 -4.99
N GLU A 60 -23.57 12.14 -5.26
CA GLU A 60 -23.95 13.56 -5.23
C GLU A 60 -24.59 14.05 -6.55
N GLY A 61 -24.78 13.17 -7.53
CA GLY A 61 -25.44 13.49 -8.80
C GLY A 61 -24.56 14.27 -9.79
N GLY A 62 -23.27 14.41 -9.52
CA GLY A 62 -22.31 15.09 -10.38
C GLY A 62 -21.72 14.16 -11.43
N PHE A 63 -22.45 13.91 -12.52
CA PHE A 63 -21.81 13.60 -13.80
C PHE A 63 -21.29 14.93 -14.36
N GLU A 64 -20.19 15.46 -13.82
CA GLU A 64 -19.42 16.45 -14.58
C GLU A 64 -18.53 15.68 -15.55
N LEU A 65 -18.98 15.72 -16.80
CA LEU A 65 -18.22 15.40 -18.00
C LEU A 65 -16.75 15.78 -17.80
N ARG A 66 -15.89 14.79 -17.54
CA ARG A 66 -14.57 14.89 -18.15
C ARG A 66 -14.82 14.70 -19.63
N GLU A 67 -14.86 15.83 -20.32
CA GLU A 67 -14.46 15.95 -21.72
C GLU A 67 -13.30 14.97 -21.92
N MET A 68 -13.62 13.77 -22.42
CA MET A 68 -12.72 13.05 -23.28
C MET A 68 -12.80 13.76 -24.63
N ASP A 69 -12.41 15.04 -24.64
CA ASP A 69 -12.17 15.77 -25.86
C ASP A 69 -10.72 15.53 -26.28
N LEU A 70 -10.62 14.68 -27.31
CA LEU A 70 -9.61 14.63 -28.37
C LEU A 70 -8.24 14.04 -28.03
#